data_AF-A0A969H519-F1
#
_entry.id   AF-A0A969H519-F1
#
_cell.length_a   1.000
_cell.length_b   1.000
_cell.length_c   1.000
_cell.angle_alpha   90.00
_cell.angle_beta   90.00
_cell.angle_gamma   90.00
#
_symmetry.space_group_name_H-M   'P 1'
#
loop_
_entity.id
_entity.type
_entity.pdbx_description
1 polymer ?
#
loop_
_entity_poly.entity_id
_entity_poly.type
_entity_poly.pdbx_seq_one_letter_code
_entity_poly.pdbx_strand_id
1 'polypeptide(L)' 'MRHPDARCLATIVESANYLTAHLTAPAVLITLGAGDGYLIGEKVLETFKKEKRNKK' A
#
# COMPACT_ATOMS: atom_id res chain seq x y z
N MET A 1 8.31 8.88 18.26
CA MET A 1 8.39 7.49 17.76
C MET A 1 9.47 7.42 16.69
N ARG A 2 10.55 6.66 16.91
CA ARG A 2 11.53 6.33 15.87
C ARG A 2 11.72 4.82 15.91
N HIS A 3 11.13 4.13 14.95
CA HIS A 3 11.37 2.71 14.70
C HIS A 3 11.92 2.59 13.27
N PRO A 4 12.96 1.77 13.03
CA PRO A 4 13.60 1.67 11.71
C PRO A 4 12.62 1.28 10.58
N ASP A 5 11.55 0.57 10.91
CA ASP A 5 10.53 0.15 9.93
C ASP A 5 9.27 1.03 9.92
N ALA A 6 9.16 2.00 10.83
CA ALA A 6 8.05 2.94 10.80
C ALA A 6 8.30 4.01 9.73
N ARG A 7 7.26 4.32 8.96
CA ARG A 7 7.24 5.42 7.99
C ARG A 7 6.05 6.31 8.31
N CYS A 8 6.28 7.62 8.38
CA CYS A 8 5.23 8.61 8.45
C CYS A 8 5.04 9.16 7.04
N LEU A 9 3.90 8.86 6.42
CA LEU A 9 3.56 9.29 5.06
C LEU A 9 2.36 10.21 5.16
N ALA A 10 2.40 11.34 4.46
CA ALA A 10 1.48 12.44 4.67
C ALA A 10 0.12 12.22 3.99
N THR A 11 0.06 11.35 2.98
CA THR A 11 -1.15 11.15 2.17
C THR A 11 -1.44 9.68 1.88
N ILE A 12 -2.71 9.39 1.54
CA ILE A 12 -3.14 8.08 1.04
C ILE A 12 -2.38 7.67 -0.23
N VAL A 13 -2.17 8.61 -1.15
CA VAL A 13 -1.49 8.33 -2.43
C VAL A 13 -0.03 7.97 -2.19
N GLU A 14 0.67 8.74 -1.36
CA GLU A 14 2.05 8.44 -0.98
C GLU A 14 2.15 7.07 -0.29
N SER A 15 1.21 6.77 0.60
CA SER A 15 1.13 5.49 1.29
C SER A 15 0.95 4.32 0.32
N ALA A 16 0.01 4.42 -0.62
CA ALA A 16 -0.23 3.39 -1.61
C ALA A 16 0.97 3.19 -2.56
N ASN A 17 1.61 4.28 -2.99
CA ASN A 17 2.79 4.23 -3.85
C ASN A 17 3.98 3.57 -3.13
N TYR A 18 4.23 3.96 -1.88
CA TYR A 18 5.28 3.35 -1.07
C TYR A 18 5.01 1.84 -0.90
N LEU A 19 3.80 1.45 -0.51
CA LEU A 19 3.46 0.04 -0.30
C LEU A 19 3.57 -0.78 -1.58
N THR A 20 3.07 -0.29 -2.72
CA THR A 20 3.16 -1.01 -3.99
C THR A 20 4.61 -1.28 -4.39
N ALA A 21 5.52 -0.32 -4.16
CA ALA A 21 6.94 -0.48 -4.49
C ALA A 21 7.71 -1.43 -3.56
N HIS A 22 7.22 -1.65 -2.33
CA HIS A 22 7.95 -2.41 -1.30
C HIS A 22 7.32 -3.75 -0.94
N LEU A 23 6.03 -3.96 -1.23
CA LEU A 23 5.36 -5.23 -0.96
C LEU A 23 5.76 -6.28 -2.00
N THR A 24 6.26 -7.41 -1.52
CA THR A 24 6.58 -8.60 -2.32
C THR A 24 5.75 -9.78 -1.85
N ALA A 25 5.40 -10.70 -2.75
CA ALA A 25 4.78 -11.96 -2.33
C ALA A 25 5.72 -12.72 -1.36
N PRO A 26 5.21 -13.35 -0.27
CA PRO A 26 3.80 -13.57 0.09
C PRO A 26 3.25 -12.58 1.14
N ALA A 27 3.65 -11.30 1.12
CA ALA A 27 3.26 -10.33 2.15
C ALA A 27 1.73 -10.14 2.29
N VAL A 28 1.31 -9.80 3.52
CA VAL A 28 -0.08 -9.46 3.89
C VAL A 28 -0.14 -7.98 4.28
N LEU A 29 -1.03 -7.23 3.65
CA LEU A 29 -1.32 -5.83 3.99
C LEU A 29 -2.58 -5.73 4.84
N ILE A 30 -2.48 -5.07 6.00
CA ILE A 30 -3.62 -4.79 6.88
C ILE A 30 -3.74 -3.27 7.00
N THR A 31 -4.92 -2.73 6.68
CA THR A 31 -5.26 -1.32 6.88
C THR A 31 -6.09 -1.20 8.17
N LEU A 32 -5.74 -0.24 9.03
CA LEU A 32 -6.39 -0.04 10.34
C LEU A 32 -6.71 1.43 10.55
N GLY A 33 -7.90 1.70 11.08
CA GLY A 33 -8.39 3.04 11.38
C GLY A 33 -9.87 3.20 11.07
N ALA A 34 -10.51 4.21 11.65
CA ALA A 34 -11.93 4.53 11.41
C ALA A 34 -12.15 5.57 10.30
N GLY A 35 -11.07 6.05 9.68
CA GLY A 35 -11.10 7.02 8.60
C GLY A 35 -11.01 6.40 7.21
N ASP A 36 -10.50 7.18 6.27
CA ASP A 36 -10.34 6.83 4.85
C ASP A 36 -9.11 5.95 4.56
N GLY A 37 -8.42 5.44 5.60
CA GLY A 37 -7.26 4.57 5.47
C GLY A 37 -7.52 3.26 4.71
N TYR A 38 -8.77 2.81 4.61
CA TYR A 38 -9.14 1.65 3.78
C TYR A 38 -8.83 1.86 2.29
N LEU A 39 -8.87 3.12 1.81
CA LEU A 39 -8.58 3.48 0.41
C LEU A 39 -7.14 3.14 0.00
N ILE A 40 -6.22 3.04 0.96
CA ILE A 40 -4.84 2.63 0.69
C ILE A 40 -4.82 1.19 0.15
N GLY A 41 -5.56 0.28 0.78
CA GLY A 41 -5.64 -1.12 0.36
C GLY A 41 -6.26 -1.27 -1.03
N GLU A 42 -7.36 -0.56 -1.30
CA GLU A 42 -8.01 -0.54 -2.61
C GLU A 42 -7.04 -0.09 -3.72
N LYS A 43 -6.29 1.01 -3.48
CA LYS A 43 -5.32 1.53 -4.45
C LYS A 43 -4.17 0.56 -4.71
N VAL A 44 -3.63 -0.08 -3.67
CA VAL A 44 -2.56 -1.08 -3.82
C VAL A 44 -3.05 -2.27 -4.65
N LEU A 45 -4.25 -2.78 -4.37
CA LEU A 45 -4.85 -3.88 -5.14
C LEU A 45 -5.10 -3.50 -6.59
N GLU A 46 -5.62 -2.30 -6.87
CA GLU A 46 -5.80 -1.81 -8.23
C GLU A 46 -4.49 -1.77 -9.01
N THR A 47 -3.40 -1.28 -8.40
CA THR A 47 -2.09 -1.21 -9.05
C THR A 47 -1.56 -2.59 -9.38
N PHE A 48 -1.58 -3.54 -8.44
CA PHE A 48 -1.15 -4.92 -8.71
C PHE A 48 -2.03 -5.63 -9.74
N LYS A 49 -3.34 -5.35 -9.79
CA LYS A 49 -4.23 -5.87 -10.85
C LYS A 49 -3.84 -5.32 -12.22
N LYS A 50 -3.51 -4.03 -12.33
CA LYS A 50 -3.04 -3.41 -13.59
C LYS A 50 -1.72 -4.01 -14.03
N GLU A 51 -0.74 -4.14 -13.13
CA GLU A 51 0.55 -4.74 -13.44
C GLU A 51 0.44 -6.20 -13.90
N LYS A 52 -0.45 -6.99 -13.27
CA LYS A 52 -0.71 -8.37 -13.71
C LYS A 52 -1.36 -8.44 -15.10
N ARG A 53 -2.19 -7.46 -15.48
CA ARG A 53 -2.79 -7.38 -16.82
C ARG A 53 -1.77 -7.00 -17.88
N ASN A 54 -0.85 -6.09 -17.57
CA ASN A 54 0.18 -5.63 -18.52
C ASN A 54 1.31 -6.66 -18.74
N LYS A 55 1.41 -7.69 -17.90
CA LYS A 55 2.36 -8.81 -18.03
C LYS A 55 1.79 -10.02 -18.76
N LYS A 56 0.51 -9.99 -19.17
CA LYS A 56 -0.14 -11.01 -20.01
C LYS A 56 -0.16 -10.54 -21.46
#